data_AF-A0A538TV82-F1
#
_entry.id   AF-A0A538TV82-F1
#
_cell.length_a   1.000
_cell.length_b   1.000
_cell.length_c   1.000
_cell.angle_alpha   90.00
_cell.angle_beta   90.00
_cell.angle_gamma   90.00
#
_symmetry.space_group_name_H-M   'P 1'
#
loop_
_entity.id
_entity.type
_entity.pdbx_description
1 polymer ?
#
loop_
_entity_poly.entity_id
_entity_poly.type
_entity_poly.pdbx_seq_one_letter_code
_entity_poly.pdbx_strand_id
1 'polypeptide(L)'
;MAEASAWGGWWLIRRDGHRLRDDARSFAGPPVDSASAWSFERWAEATGGDPAYLEALYGADRSAFDQAIGSDARYAAGWKDIAARERFGDLKRRADDRLGLSRGFETGLWINHVVGALDALRAARVRRIRLYPGVDLKADGTLRRGRPQLVFALERRF
;
A
#
# COMPACT_ATOMS: atom_id res chain seq x y z
N MET A 1 13.43 4.63 20.83
CA MET A 1 14.15 4.03 19.68
C MET A 1 13.35 2.94 18.97
N ALA A 2 12.61 2.08 19.68
CA ALA A 2 11.80 1.00 19.06
C ALA A 2 10.81 1.49 17.98
N GLU A 3 10.19 2.66 18.17
CA GLU A 3 9.24 3.22 17.21
C GLU A 3 9.90 3.63 15.87
N ALA A 4 11.06 4.30 15.91
CA ALA A 4 11.80 4.67 14.69
C ALA A 4 12.24 3.43 13.90
N SER A 5 12.66 2.36 14.59
CA SER A 5 12.99 1.08 13.95
C SER A 5 11.76 0.41 13.32
N ALA A 6 10.58 0.53 13.95
CA ALA A 6 9.36 -0.07 13.45
C ALA A 6 8.80 0.67 12.21
N TRP A 7 8.87 2.01 12.19
CA TRP A 7 8.59 2.81 10.99
C TRP A 7 9.60 2.53 9.86
N GLY A 8 10.88 2.35 10.18
CA GLY A 8 11.90 1.95 9.21
C GLY A 8 11.62 0.58 8.57
N GLY A 9 11.27 -0.42 9.38
CA GLY A 9 10.86 -1.74 8.90
C GLY A 9 9.62 -1.71 8.00
N TRP A 10 8.60 -0.93 8.39
CA TRP A 10 7.40 -0.72 7.56
C TRP A 10 7.72 -0.12 6.19
N TRP A 11 8.58 0.91 6.16
CA TRP A 11 8.97 1.55 4.91
C TRP A 11 9.70 0.59 3.96
N LEU A 12 10.60 -0.25 4.50
CA LEU A 12 11.29 -1.28 3.72
C LEU A 12 10.31 -2.28 3.11
N ILE A 13 9.37 -2.83 3.90
CA ILE A 13 8.36 -3.77 3.41
C ILE A 13 7.52 -3.14 2.30
N ARG A 14 7.11 -1.87 2.48
CA ARG A 14 6.34 -1.14 1.47
C ARG A 14 7.13 -0.93 0.18
N ARG A 15 8.39 -0.51 0.30
CA ARG A 15 9.31 -0.30 -0.82
C ARG A 15 9.55 -1.60 -1.59
N ASP A 16 9.76 -2.71 -0.89
CA ASP A 16 9.94 -4.03 -1.50
C ASP A 16 8.69 -4.47 -2.27
N GLY A 17 7.49 -4.21 -1.72
CA GLY A 17 6.23 -4.47 -2.42
C GLY A 17 6.10 -3.67 -3.73
N HIS A 18 6.44 -2.38 -3.71
CA HIS A 18 6.47 -1.58 -4.93
C HIS A 18 7.51 -2.06 -5.93
N ARG A 19 8.73 -2.38 -5.46
CA ARG A 19 9.79 -2.92 -6.31
C ARG A 19 9.37 -4.21 -7.01
N LEU A 20 8.78 -5.16 -6.28
CA LEU A 20 8.30 -6.42 -6.86
C LEU A 20 7.22 -6.21 -7.94
N ARG A 21 6.38 -5.19 -7.76
CA ARG A 21 5.37 -4.81 -8.74
C ARG A 21 6.00 -4.20 -10.00
N ASP A 22 7.02 -3.37 -9.83
CA ASP A 22 7.79 -2.82 -10.95
C ASP A 22 8.59 -3.91 -11.67
N ASP A 23 9.16 -4.87 -10.92
CA ASP A 23 9.84 -6.05 -11.47
C ASP A 23 8.87 -6.92 -12.28
N ALA A 24 7.64 -7.12 -11.80
CA ALA A 24 6.60 -7.83 -12.55
C ALA A 24 6.29 -7.15 -13.89
N ARG A 25 6.12 -5.82 -13.88
CA ARG A 25 5.84 -5.04 -15.09
C ARG A 25 7.02 -5.03 -16.05
N SER A 26 8.23 -4.84 -15.53
CA SER A 26 9.47 -4.90 -16.31
C SER A 26 9.64 -6.26 -16.97
N PHE A 27 9.32 -7.34 -16.24
CA PHE A 27 9.34 -8.70 -16.78
C PHE A 27 8.29 -8.92 -17.88
N ALA A 28 7.06 -8.42 -17.70
CA ALA A 28 6.02 -8.52 -18.73
C ALA A 28 6.44 -7.83 -20.03
N GLY A 29 7.12 -6.68 -19.91
CA GLY A 29 7.60 -5.87 -21.02
C GLY A 29 6.50 -5.00 -21.65
N PRO A 30 6.83 -4.14 -22.63
CA PRO A 30 5.85 -3.39 -23.39
C PRO A 30 4.97 -4.32 -24.24
N PRO A 31 3.64 -4.34 -24.08
CA PRO A 31 2.76 -5.30 -24.78
C PRO A 31 2.64 -5.06 -26.30
N VAL A 32 3.07 -3.90 -26.77
CA VAL A 32 3.20 -3.56 -28.20
C VAL A 32 4.44 -4.19 -28.85
N ASP A 33 5.40 -4.66 -28.05
CA ASP A 33 6.60 -5.33 -28.53
C ASP A 33 6.36 -6.85 -28.50
N SER A 34 6.46 -7.51 -29.65
CA SER A 34 6.25 -8.95 -29.75
C SER A 34 7.36 -9.77 -29.09
N ALA A 35 8.53 -9.18 -28.81
CA ALA A 35 9.58 -9.80 -28.01
C ALA A 35 9.27 -9.83 -26.51
N SER A 36 8.27 -9.07 -26.05
CA SER A 36 7.84 -9.05 -24.66
C SER A 36 7.26 -10.39 -24.19
N ALA A 37 7.36 -10.63 -22.88
CA ALA A 37 6.83 -11.84 -22.27
C ALA A 37 5.31 -11.97 -22.44
N TRP A 38 4.60 -10.84 -22.48
CA TRP A 38 3.20 -10.75 -22.91
C TRP A 38 3.08 -9.75 -24.07
N SER A 39 2.31 -10.06 -25.12
CA SER A 39 2.09 -9.13 -26.24
C SER A 39 0.66 -9.19 -26.82
N PHE A 40 0.21 -8.05 -27.37
CA PHE A 40 -1.10 -7.93 -28.03
C PHE A 40 -1.18 -8.80 -29.27
N GLU A 41 -0.14 -8.78 -30.10
CA GLU A 41 -0.04 -9.56 -31.34
C GLU A 41 -0.25 -11.05 -31.07
N ARG A 42 0.49 -11.62 -30.11
CA ARG A 42 0.39 -13.03 -29.74
C ARG A 42 -1.00 -13.41 -29.25
N TRP A 43 -1.61 -12.54 -28.44
CA TRP A 43 -2.97 -12.76 -27.96
C TRP A 43 -3.99 -12.70 -29.11
N ALA A 44 -3.87 -11.72 -30.00
CA ALA A 44 -4.76 -11.54 -31.14
C ALA A 44 -4.65 -12.71 -32.12
N GLU A 45 -3.44 -13.16 -32.45
CA GLU A 45 -3.19 -14.32 -33.31
C GLU A 45 -3.77 -15.61 -32.73
N ALA A 46 -3.60 -15.84 -31.42
CA ALA A 46 -4.06 -17.06 -30.78
C ALA A 46 -5.59 -17.11 -30.56
N THR A 47 -6.25 -15.97 -30.46
CA THR A 47 -7.68 -15.87 -30.12
C THR A 47 -8.57 -15.39 -31.26
N GLY A 48 -8.00 -14.78 -32.29
CA GLY A 48 -8.74 -14.04 -33.31
C GLY A 48 -9.39 -12.74 -32.79
N GLY A 49 -9.04 -12.29 -31.59
CA GLY A 49 -9.62 -11.12 -30.94
C GLY A 49 -8.97 -9.79 -31.35
N ASP A 50 -9.74 -8.70 -31.21
CA ASP A 50 -9.24 -7.33 -31.39
C ASP A 50 -8.57 -6.82 -30.09
N PRO A 51 -7.27 -6.45 -30.12
CA PRO A 51 -6.57 -5.96 -28.95
C PRO A 51 -6.94 -4.53 -28.54
N ALA A 52 -7.76 -3.79 -29.31
CA ALA A 52 -8.06 -2.38 -29.05
C ALA A 52 -8.53 -2.09 -27.61
N TYR A 53 -9.33 -2.97 -27.02
CA TYR A 53 -9.73 -2.84 -25.61
C TYR A 53 -8.54 -2.95 -24.65
N LEU A 54 -7.63 -3.89 -24.88
CA LEU A 54 -6.46 -4.11 -24.04
C LEU A 54 -5.41 -3.00 -24.23
N GLU A 55 -5.28 -2.47 -25.44
CA GLU A 55 -4.46 -1.29 -25.74
C GLU A 55 -4.97 -0.05 -25.00
N ALA A 56 -6.28 0.21 -25.08
CA ALA A 56 -6.92 1.29 -24.34
C ALA A 56 -6.75 1.12 -22.82
N LEU A 57 -6.92 -0.11 -22.32
CA LEU A 57 -6.71 -0.44 -20.91
C LEU A 57 -5.26 -0.22 -20.49
N TYR A 58 -4.28 -0.63 -21.30
CA TYR A 58 -2.86 -0.42 -21.03
C TYR A 58 -2.49 1.07 -20.99
N GLY A 59 -3.06 1.88 -21.88
CA GLY A 59 -2.85 3.33 -21.92
C GLY A 59 -3.51 4.07 -20.74
N ALA A 60 -4.72 3.66 -20.35
CA ALA A 60 -5.49 4.33 -19.30
C ALA A 60 -5.13 3.87 -17.88
N ASP A 61 -4.99 2.57 -17.67
CA ASP A 61 -4.72 1.97 -16.36
C ASP A 61 -3.84 0.72 -16.49
N ARG A 62 -2.52 0.94 -16.41
CA ARG A 62 -1.54 -0.14 -16.41
C ARG A 62 -1.72 -1.12 -15.26
N SER A 63 -2.26 -0.70 -14.12
CA SER A 63 -2.53 -1.62 -13.01
C SER A 63 -3.65 -2.59 -13.33
N ALA A 64 -4.75 -2.07 -13.89
CA ALA A 64 -5.87 -2.90 -14.31
C ALA A 64 -5.48 -3.84 -15.45
N PHE A 65 -4.66 -3.37 -16.39
CA PHE A 65 -4.05 -4.22 -17.42
C PHE A 65 -3.20 -5.35 -16.82
N ASP A 66 -2.23 -5.01 -15.94
CA ASP A 66 -1.37 -5.98 -15.27
C ASP A 66 -2.18 -6.98 -14.43
N GLN A 67 -3.34 -6.58 -13.92
CA GLN A 67 -4.29 -7.47 -13.25
C GLN A 67 -4.96 -8.42 -14.23
N ALA A 68 -5.52 -7.89 -15.32
CA ALA A 68 -6.18 -8.67 -16.34
C ALA A 68 -5.27 -9.78 -16.87
N ILE A 69 -4.07 -9.44 -17.36
CA ILE A 69 -3.16 -10.42 -17.97
C ILE A 69 -2.60 -11.45 -16.98
N GLY A 70 -2.60 -11.13 -15.68
CA GLY A 70 -2.12 -12.01 -14.62
C GLY A 70 -3.18 -12.99 -14.11
N SER A 71 -4.43 -12.53 -13.93
CA SER A 71 -5.47 -13.34 -13.27
C SER A 71 -6.52 -13.93 -14.21
N ASP A 72 -6.79 -13.30 -15.34
CA ASP A 72 -7.88 -13.74 -16.22
C ASP A 72 -7.35 -14.73 -17.28
N ALA A 73 -7.95 -15.92 -17.33
CA ALA A 73 -7.58 -16.97 -18.26
C ALA A 73 -7.78 -16.57 -19.73
N ARG A 74 -8.68 -15.62 -20.02
CA ARG A 74 -8.94 -15.12 -21.38
C ARG A 74 -7.72 -14.45 -22.02
N TYR A 75 -6.80 -13.93 -21.22
CA TYR A 75 -5.58 -13.25 -21.70
C TYR A 75 -4.33 -14.13 -21.60
N ALA A 76 -4.49 -15.40 -21.22
CA ALA A 76 -3.38 -16.34 -21.04
C ALA A 76 -2.57 -16.54 -22.33
N ALA A 77 -3.24 -16.56 -23.48
CA ALA A 77 -2.61 -16.80 -24.77
C ALA A 77 -1.65 -15.67 -25.21
N GLY A 78 -1.73 -14.49 -24.57
CA GLY A 78 -0.78 -13.40 -24.83
C GLY A 78 0.59 -13.65 -24.21
N TRP A 79 0.75 -14.60 -23.28
CA TRP A 79 2.05 -14.96 -22.71
C TRP A 79 2.85 -15.82 -23.69
N LYS A 80 4.17 -15.60 -23.73
CA LYS A 80 5.09 -16.41 -24.56
C LYS A 80 5.09 -17.89 -24.20
N ASP A 81 4.90 -18.21 -22.92
CA ASP A 81 4.85 -19.56 -22.37
C ASP A 81 4.19 -19.55 -20.97
N ILE A 82 3.84 -20.74 -20.47
CA ILE A 82 3.20 -20.90 -19.15
C ILE A 82 4.14 -20.45 -18.02
N ALA A 83 5.43 -20.73 -18.13
CA ALA A 83 6.41 -20.37 -17.10
C ALA A 83 6.54 -18.85 -16.93
N ALA A 84 6.40 -18.08 -18.00
CA ALA A 84 6.40 -16.62 -17.97
C ALA A 84 5.16 -16.10 -17.24
N ARG A 85 3.99 -16.65 -17.56
CA ARG A 85 2.75 -16.31 -16.85
C ARG A 85 2.86 -16.60 -15.35
N GLU A 86 3.37 -17.77 -14.99
CA GLU A 86 3.57 -18.17 -13.59
C GLU A 86 4.56 -17.25 -12.88
N ARG A 87 5.69 -16.94 -13.50
CA ARG A 87 6.69 -16.01 -12.95
C ARG A 87 6.12 -14.62 -12.72
N PHE A 88 5.35 -14.10 -13.67
CA PHE A 88 4.67 -12.82 -13.51
C PHE A 88 3.66 -12.86 -12.35
N GLY A 89 2.83 -13.90 -12.30
CA GLY A 89 1.87 -14.11 -11.22
C GLY A 89 2.55 -14.21 -9.84
N ASP A 90 3.70 -14.87 -9.77
CA ASP A 90 4.52 -14.97 -8.56
C ASP A 90 5.07 -13.63 -8.08
N LEU A 91 5.59 -12.81 -8.99
CA LEU A 91 6.07 -11.47 -8.65
C LEU A 91 4.91 -10.61 -8.12
N LYS A 92 3.74 -10.66 -8.77
CA LYS A 92 2.54 -9.96 -8.32
C LYS A 92 2.07 -10.43 -6.95
N ARG A 93 1.98 -11.73 -6.73
CA ARG A 93 1.55 -12.31 -5.45
C ARG A 93 2.46 -11.85 -4.30
N ARG A 94 3.79 -11.93 -4.50
CA ARG A 94 4.76 -11.45 -3.50
C ARG A 94 4.65 -9.95 -3.27
N ALA A 95 4.40 -9.16 -4.31
CA ALA A 95 4.16 -7.73 -4.17
C ALA A 95 2.91 -7.46 -3.32
N ASP A 96 1.81 -8.14 -3.61
CA ASP A 96 0.54 -8.01 -2.90
C ASP A 96 0.66 -8.45 -1.43
N ASP A 97 1.38 -9.55 -1.16
CA ASP A 97 1.68 -10.00 0.20
C ASP A 97 2.45 -8.93 0.99
N ARG A 98 3.50 -8.35 0.38
CA ARG A 98 4.30 -7.28 1.03
C ARG A 98 3.49 -6.01 1.26
N LEU A 99 2.70 -5.59 0.29
CA LEU A 99 1.82 -4.41 0.44
C LEU A 99 0.67 -4.67 1.42
N GLY A 100 0.18 -5.90 1.51
CA GLY A 100 -0.77 -6.36 2.52
C GLY A 100 -0.17 -6.26 3.92
N LEU A 101 1.02 -6.84 4.12
CA LEU A 101 1.77 -6.76 5.37
C LEU A 101 2.06 -5.31 5.77
N SER A 102 2.50 -4.47 4.83
CA SER A 102 2.75 -3.04 5.08
C SER A 102 1.49 -2.33 5.64
N ARG A 103 0.31 -2.57 5.07
CA ARG A 103 -0.96 -1.99 5.56
C ARG A 103 -1.32 -2.47 6.97
N GLY A 104 -1.09 -3.76 7.26
CA GLY A 104 -1.27 -4.31 8.60
C GLY A 104 -0.32 -3.69 9.63
N PHE A 105 0.97 -3.58 9.30
CA PHE A 105 1.96 -2.92 10.14
C PHE A 105 1.65 -1.45 10.38
N GLU A 106 1.23 -0.70 9.34
CA GLU A 106 0.82 0.70 9.46
C GLU A 106 -0.30 0.87 10.48
N THR A 107 -1.31 -0.01 10.42
CA THR A 107 -2.44 -0.02 11.37
C THR A 107 -1.96 -0.29 12.79
N GLY A 108 -1.06 -1.27 12.98
CA GLY A 108 -0.49 -1.61 14.28
C GLY A 108 0.37 -0.49 14.89
N LEU A 109 1.19 0.18 14.07
CA LEU A 109 2.01 1.32 14.49
C LEU A 109 1.12 2.49 14.93
N TRP A 110 0.06 2.77 14.18
CA TRP A 110 -0.92 3.79 14.55
C TRP A 110 -1.60 3.49 15.88
N ILE A 111 -2.03 2.25 16.11
CA ILE A 111 -2.65 1.85 17.38
C ILE A 111 -1.66 2.04 18.54
N ASN A 112 -0.41 1.58 18.39
CA ASN A 112 0.62 1.75 19.41
C ASN A 112 0.84 3.24 19.71
N HIS A 113 0.99 4.08 18.67
CA HIS A 113 1.21 5.51 18.85
C HIS A 113 0.05 6.20 19.57
N VAL A 114 -1.20 5.85 19.25
CA VAL A 114 -2.40 6.39 19.93
C VAL A 114 -2.45 5.96 21.39
N VAL A 115 -2.19 4.69 21.70
CA VAL A 115 -2.17 4.18 23.08
C VAL A 115 -1.04 4.85 23.87
N GLY A 116 0.17 4.93 23.31
CA GLY A 116 1.30 5.61 23.92
C GLY A 116 1.04 7.10 24.18
N ALA A 117 0.38 7.79 23.24
CA ALA A 117 -0.03 9.18 23.42
C ALA A 117 -1.08 9.35 24.54
N LEU A 118 -2.06 8.43 24.62
CA LEU A 118 -3.06 8.43 25.69
C LEU A 118 -2.46 8.14 27.06
N ASP A 119 -1.55 7.17 27.16
CA ASP A 119 -0.82 6.88 28.40
C ASP A 119 0.10 8.03 28.80
N ALA A 120 0.77 8.68 27.84
CA ALA A 120 1.55 9.88 28.09
C ALA A 120 0.67 11.04 28.57
N LEU A 121 -0.51 11.23 27.98
CA LEU A 121 -1.49 12.23 28.43
C LEU A 121 -2.04 11.90 29.82
N ARG A 122 -2.32 10.63 30.13
CA ARG A 122 -2.77 10.18 31.45
C ARG A 122 -1.67 10.37 32.51
N ALA A 123 -0.43 10.04 32.17
CA ALA A 123 0.73 10.28 33.02
C ALA A 123 1.00 11.78 33.23
N ALA A 124 0.85 12.61 32.19
CA ALA A 124 0.91 14.07 32.28
C ALA A 124 -0.28 14.68 33.04
N ARG A 125 -1.44 14.03 33.04
CA ARG A 125 -2.60 14.43 33.86
C ARG A 125 -2.39 14.11 35.34
N VAL A 126 -1.70 13.02 35.65
CA VAL A 126 -1.26 12.67 37.01
C VAL A 126 -0.12 13.58 37.49
N ARG A 127 0.78 13.98 36.58
CA ARG A 127 1.85 14.95 36.84
C ARG A 127 1.54 16.28 36.15
N ARG A 128 0.73 17.16 36.76
CA ARG A 128 0.43 18.52 36.26
C ARG A 128 1.71 19.19 35.72
N ILE A 129 1.88 19.19 34.40
CA ILE A 129 3.03 19.83 33.77
C ILE A 129 2.70 21.32 33.71
N ARG A 130 3.29 22.10 34.62
CA ARG A 130 3.24 23.56 34.56
C ARG A 130 4.00 24.01 33.32
N LEU A 131 3.27 24.43 32.29
CA LEU A 131 3.88 24.99 31.08
C LEU A 131 4.38 26.43 31.35
N TYR A 132 3.69 27.18 32.22
CA TYR A 132 4.07 28.49 32.81
C TYR A 132 3.21 28.73 34.09
N PRO A 133 3.54 29.65 35.02
CA PRO A 133 2.65 29.99 36.13
C PRO A 133 1.30 30.50 35.60
N GLY A 134 0.21 29.81 35.93
CA GLY A 134 -1.17 30.24 35.60
C GLY A 134 -1.76 29.70 34.30
N VAL A 135 -1.09 28.78 33.59
CA VAL A 135 -1.63 28.16 32.36
C VAL A 135 -1.55 26.64 32.43
N ASP A 136 -2.70 26.00 32.32
CA ASP A 136 -2.87 24.55 32.25
C ASP A 136 -3.34 24.16 30.83
N LEU A 137 -2.75 23.10 30.26
CA LEU A 137 -3.23 22.50 29.02
C LEU A 137 -4.07 21.27 29.35
N LYS A 138 -5.34 21.26 28.91
CA LYS A 138 -6.21 20.08 28.95
C LYS A 138 -6.33 19.51 27.55
N ALA A 139 -6.02 18.22 27.41
CA ALA A 139 -6.34 17.47 26.21
C ALA A 139 -7.42 16.42 26.57
N ASP A 140 -8.43 16.32 25.73
CA ASP A 140 -9.46 15.29 25.79
C ASP A 140 -9.49 14.53 24.46
N GLY A 141 -9.59 13.20 24.55
CA GLY A 141 -9.54 12.29 23.42
C GLY A 141 -10.76 11.40 23.45
N THR A 142 -11.58 11.46 22.40
CA THR A 142 -12.77 10.61 22.29
C THR A 142 -12.75 9.84 20.97
N LEU A 143 -13.25 8.61 21.00
CA LEU A 143 -13.43 7.80 19.80
C LEU A 143 -14.88 7.96 19.34
N ARG A 144 -15.11 8.65 18.20
CA ARG A 144 -16.46 8.85 17.65
C ARG A 144 -16.56 8.16 16.29
N ARG A 145 -17.42 7.13 16.20
CA ARG A 145 -17.64 6.33 14.98
C ARG A 145 -16.34 5.76 14.37
N GLY A 146 -15.45 5.24 15.21
CA GLY A 146 -14.18 4.64 14.76
C GLY A 146 -13.14 5.64 14.25
N ARG A 147 -13.40 6.96 14.35
CA ARG A 147 -12.42 8.01 14.05
C ARG A 147 -11.97 8.68 15.35
N PRO A 148 -10.66 8.87 15.56
CA PRO A 148 -10.17 9.62 16.71
C PRO A 148 -10.53 11.11 16.56
N GLN A 149 -11.09 11.70 17.61
CA GLN A 149 -11.21 13.15 17.76
C GLN A 149 -10.39 13.60 18.96
N LEU A 150 -9.49 14.56 18.74
CA LEU A 150 -8.68 15.21 19.76
C LEU A 150 -9.16 16.64 19.94
N VAL A 151 -9.42 17.04 21.18
CA VAL A 151 -9.74 18.42 21.55
C VAL A 151 -8.66 18.91 22.50
N PHE A 152 -8.05 20.04 22.17
CA PHE A 152 -7.09 20.74 23.03
C PHE A 152 -7.74 22.00 23.57
N ALA A 153 -7.70 22.18 24.88
CA ALA A 153 -8.19 23.37 25.57
C ALA A 153 -7.07 23.95 26.44
N LEU A 154 -6.85 25.25 26.30
CA LEU A 154 -5.92 26.04 27.11
C LEU A 154 -6.73 26.75 28.20
N GLU A 155 -6.48 26.42 29.46
CA GLU A 155 -7.11 27.07 30.60
C GLU A 155 -6.11 28.00 31.30
N ARG A 156 -6.47 29.27 31.40
CA ARG A 156 -5.75 30.24 32.24
C ARG A 156 -6.40 30.26 33.62
N ARG A 157 -5.64 29.97 34.67
CA ARG A 157 -6.09 30.16 36.06
C ARG A 157 -5.84 31.60 36.47
N PHE A 158 -6.90 32.25 36.93
CA PHE A 158 -6.87 33.53 37.64
C PHE A 158 -6.70 33.28 39.14
#